data_AF-A0A7D5N092-F1
#
_entry.id   AF-A0A7D5N092-F1
#
_cell.length_a   1.000
_cell.length_b   1.000
_cell.length_c   1.000
_cell.angle_alpha   90.00
_cell.angle_beta   90.00
_cell.angle_gamma   90.00
#
_symmetry.space_group_name_H-M   'P 1'
#
loop_
_entity.id
_entity.type
_entity.pdbx_description
1 polymer ?
#
loop_
_entity_poly.entity_id
_entity_poly.type
_entity_poly.pdbx_seq_one_letter_code
_entity_poly.pdbx_strand_id
1 'polypeptide(L)'
;MLKFNANQDAIKLKILCNAIYHLLGVNVPASEAFNTLPPELAKELGIAQHGIYQISEYIDIKPSVDNKINPKIIEAIQSDFVKHVLLGNIGIIRANNVVETTNGEIKVINADSDHLLKLLQNRNEESGIVAEIDAMRSGVDSKEWFGSITDHEIKQQVFELLKLEQTIEQEVWQIAEKLELPDTLRVKFLQFLSDRLDYLALRFCPEIKRYPKTDRKSDDNQTAAGVLTFTMHNQKPDEPQELYVLLSKRCDHFSDNKEALWDCFGGGSETVDDYLHVTAAREVLEESAKELLHPPTALLSSPFHDFVTEKNGKPFIYRMYLREHEYIDPSKFKDHEHSEHKWIKLSDLKNSLQQAPILENGKETAEVISEGKKYYCSQSFISY
;
A
#
# COMPACT_ATOMS: atom_id res chain seq x y z
N MET A 1 5.95 32.44 -10.21
CA MET A 1 4.78 32.20 -11.08
C MET A 1 3.52 32.21 -10.22
N LEU A 2 2.45 32.92 -10.61
CA LEU A 2 1.15 32.90 -9.92
C LEU A 2 0.24 31.83 -10.54
N LYS A 3 -0.26 30.89 -9.75
CA LYS A 3 -1.28 29.91 -10.14
C LYS A 3 -2.59 30.16 -9.38
N PHE A 4 -3.72 30.08 -10.08
CA PHE A 4 -5.07 30.13 -9.50
C PHE A 4 -6.02 29.25 -10.33
N ASN A 5 -7.14 28.85 -9.74
CA ASN A 5 -8.14 28.03 -10.43
C ASN A 5 -9.55 28.43 -9.97
N ALA A 6 -10.52 28.41 -10.89
CA ALA A 6 -11.93 28.59 -10.56
C ALA A 6 -12.42 27.46 -9.61
N ASN A 7 -11.88 26.26 -9.76
CA ASN A 7 -12.09 25.17 -8.81
C ASN A 7 -11.10 25.28 -7.64
N GLN A 8 -11.60 25.75 -6.50
CA GLN A 8 -10.81 25.96 -5.28
C GLN A 8 -10.23 24.65 -4.71
N ASP A 9 -10.97 23.53 -4.78
CA ASP A 9 -10.47 22.24 -4.30
C ASP A 9 -9.29 21.75 -5.15
N ALA A 10 -9.35 21.95 -6.46
CA ALA A 10 -8.27 21.56 -7.36
C ALA A 10 -6.97 22.32 -7.07
N ILE A 11 -7.02 23.63 -6.82
CA ILE A 11 -5.81 24.40 -6.48
C ILE A 11 -5.28 24.05 -5.09
N LYS A 12 -6.16 23.82 -4.10
CA LYS A 12 -5.75 23.38 -2.76
C LYS A 12 -5.03 22.03 -2.81
N LEU A 13 -5.56 21.06 -3.56
CA LEU A 13 -4.91 19.77 -3.79
C LEU A 13 -3.56 19.90 -4.52
N LYS A 14 -3.44 20.83 -5.49
CA LYS A 14 -2.14 21.12 -6.13
C LYS A 14 -1.11 21.69 -5.15
N ILE A 15 -1.54 22.58 -4.26
CA ILE A 15 -0.67 23.12 -3.21
C ILE A 15 -0.23 22.00 -2.27
N LEU A 16 -1.17 21.12 -1.87
CA LEU A 16 -0.89 19.98 -1.02
C LEU A 16 0.12 19.01 -1.65
N CYS A 17 -0.02 18.65 -2.93
CA CYS A 17 0.95 17.82 -3.65
C CYS A 17 2.34 18.45 -3.72
N ASN A 18 2.43 19.76 -4.00
CA ASN A 18 3.72 20.47 -4.01
C ASN A 18 4.39 20.46 -2.62
N ALA A 19 3.60 20.60 -1.55
CA ALA A 19 4.13 20.54 -0.20
C ALA A 19 4.65 19.13 0.15
N ILE A 20 3.98 18.08 -0.28
CA ILE A 20 4.48 16.70 -0.13
C ILE A 20 5.77 16.52 -0.94
N TYR A 21 5.88 17.05 -2.16
CA TYR A 21 7.12 17.01 -2.90
C TYR A 21 8.29 17.66 -2.16
N HIS A 22 8.07 18.84 -1.56
CA HIS A 22 9.05 19.50 -0.68
C HIS A 22 9.42 18.61 0.52
N LEU A 23 8.43 18.04 1.21
CA LEU A 23 8.64 17.14 2.34
C LEU A 23 9.50 15.92 1.96
N LEU A 24 9.25 15.35 0.78
CA LEU A 24 9.97 14.19 0.26
C LEU A 24 11.35 14.56 -0.29
N GLY A 25 11.76 15.84 -0.22
CA GLY A 25 13.07 16.31 -0.68
C GLY A 25 13.22 16.37 -2.20
N VAL A 26 12.12 16.36 -2.96
CA VAL A 26 12.18 16.61 -4.41
C VAL A 26 12.48 18.08 -4.63
N ASN A 27 13.42 18.40 -5.52
CA ASN A 27 13.80 19.78 -5.80
C ASN A 27 12.72 20.48 -6.65
N VAL A 28 11.64 20.90 -6.00
CA VAL A 28 10.57 21.71 -6.58
C VAL A 28 10.76 23.19 -6.21
N PRO A 29 10.20 24.13 -6.99
CA PRO A 29 10.23 25.54 -6.64
C PRO A 29 9.61 25.79 -5.27
N ALA A 30 10.24 26.61 -4.42
CA ALA A 30 9.60 27.12 -3.22
C ALA A 30 8.27 27.79 -3.59
N SER A 31 7.20 27.52 -2.82
CA SER A 31 5.90 28.11 -3.11
C SER A 31 5.11 28.39 -1.84
N GLU A 32 4.38 29.50 -1.87
CA GLU A 32 3.50 29.93 -0.80
C GLU A 32 2.06 30.04 -1.30
N ALA A 33 1.10 29.81 -0.41
CA ALA A 33 -0.32 29.93 -0.69
C ALA A 33 -0.92 31.13 0.05
N PHE A 34 -1.75 31.89 -0.65
CA PHE A 34 -2.41 33.10 -0.14
C PHE A 34 -3.92 32.99 -0.37
N ASN A 35 -4.70 33.52 0.57
CA ASN A 35 -6.16 33.62 0.44
C ASN A 35 -6.64 34.99 -0.08
N THR A 36 -5.72 35.97 -0.14
CA THR A 36 -5.99 37.36 -0.50
C THR A 36 -4.80 37.94 -1.23
N LEU A 37 -5.04 38.58 -2.37
CA LEU A 37 -4.04 39.37 -3.10
C LEU A 37 -4.11 40.86 -2.71
N PRO A 38 -3.01 41.62 -2.87
CA PRO A 38 -3.08 43.08 -2.84
C PRO A 38 -4.10 43.62 -3.85
N PRO A 39 -4.95 44.60 -3.49
CA PRO A 39 -5.97 45.15 -4.38
C PRO A 39 -5.43 45.63 -5.72
N GLU A 40 -4.25 46.27 -5.71
CA GLU A 40 -3.58 46.80 -6.89
C GLU A 40 -3.18 45.66 -7.84
N LEU A 41 -2.61 44.58 -7.29
CA LEU A 41 -2.19 43.42 -8.06
C LEU A 41 -3.39 42.65 -8.62
N ALA A 42 -4.45 42.45 -7.83
CA ALA A 42 -5.68 41.79 -8.29
C ALA A 42 -6.33 42.57 -9.45
N LYS A 43 -6.35 43.90 -9.36
CA LYS A 43 -6.85 44.80 -10.40
C LYS A 43 -5.99 44.74 -11.67
N GLU A 44 -4.67 44.78 -11.55
CA GLU A 44 -3.76 44.71 -12.68
C GLU A 44 -3.87 43.39 -13.44
N LEU A 45 -4.01 42.28 -12.71
CA LEU A 45 -4.16 40.94 -13.28
C LEU A 45 -5.60 40.62 -13.73
N GLY A 46 -6.58 41.47 -13.38
CA GLY A 46 -7.99 41.25 -13.72
C GLY A 46 -8.61 40.01 -13.04
N ILE A 47 -8.15 39.68 -11.82
CA ILE A 47 -8.62 38.52 -11.04
C ILE A 47 -9.27 38.96 -9.73
N ALA A 48 -10.03 38.07 -9.10
CA ALA A 48 -10.61 38.33 -7.80
C ALA A 48 -9.51 38.66 -6.77
N GLN A 49 -9.83 39.50 -5.78
CA GLN A 49 -8.92 39.77 -4.67
C GLN A 49 -8.87 38.60 -3.68
N HIS A 50 -10.00 37.92 -3.47
CA HIS A 50 -10.15 36.81 -2.54
C HIS A 50 -10.28 35.48 -3.27
N GLY A 51 -9.59 34.46 -2.77
CA GLY A 51 -9.50 33.12 -3.34
C GLY A 51 -8.18 32.46 -2.98
N ILE A 52 -7.98 31.19 -3.34
CA ILE A 52 -6.70 30.53 -3.13
C ILE A 52 -5.76 30.77 -4.32
N TYR A 53 -4.60 31.34 -4.01
CA TYR A 53 -3.53 31.63 -4.96
C TYR A 53 -2.25 30.93 -4.51
N GLN A 54 -1.51 30.35 -5.45
CA GLN A 54 -0.16 29.85 -5.21
C GLN A 54 0.85 30.75 -5.90
N ILE A 55 1.87 31.22 -5.18
CA ILE A 55 3.00 31.95 -5.74
C ILE A 55 4.24 31.08 -5.59
N SER A 56 4.84 30.70 -6.71
CA SER A 56 6.13 30.00 -6.75
C SER A 56 7.28 30.97 -6.96
N GLU A 57 8.44 30.63 -6.41
CA GLU A 57 9.71 31.31 -6.67
C GLU A 57 9.95 31.48 -8.18
N TYR A 58 10.65 32.55 -8.52
CA TYR A 58 11.14 32.75 -9.88
C TYR A 58 12.45 31.98 -10.06
N ILE A 59 12.59 31.30 -11.19
CA ILE A 59 13.75 30.45 -11.50
C ILE A 59 14.40 30.96 -12.79
N ASP A 60 15.69 31.27 -12.71
CA ASP A 60 16.50 31.54 -13.89
C ASP A 60 16.87 30.23 -14.59
N ILE A 61 16.23 29.99 -15.72
CA ILE A 61 16.37 28.76 -16.51
C ILE A 61 17.57 28.89 -17.44
N LYS A 62 18.44 27.87 -17.43
CA LYS A 62 19.53 27.75 -18.40
C LYS A 62 18.92 27.42 -19.77
N PRO A 63 19.24 28.19 -20.84
CA PRO A 63 18.75 27.90 -22.18
C PRO A 63 19.20 26.51 -22.63
N SER A 64 18.27 25.67 -23.09
CA SER A 64 18.63 24.37 -23.66
C SER A 64 19.33 24.59 -25.00
N VAL A 65 20.55 24.03 -25.14
CA VAL A 65 21.38 24.22 -26.34
C VAL A 65 21.11 23.14 -27.39
N ASP A 66 20.58 21.98 -26.98
CA ASP A 66 20.18 20.89 -27.85
C ASP A 66 18.87 20.30 -27.31
N ASN A 67 17.90 19.99 -28.17
CA ASN A 67 16.64 19.32 -27.78
C ASN A 67 16.83 17.88 -27.24
N LYS A 68 18.05 17.53 -26.80
CA LYS A 68 18.39 16.25 -26.16
C LYS A 68 18.26 16.39 -24.65
N ILE A 69 17.63 15.40 -24.03
CA ILE A 69 17.49 15.35 -22.58
C ILE A 69 18.89 15.17 -21.97
N ASN A 70 19.26 16.09 -21.08
CA ASN A 70 20.54 16.04 -20.37
C ASN A 70 20.57 14.79 -19.45
N PRO A 71 21.60 13.93 -19.50
CA PRO A 71 21.70 12.76 -18.61
C PRO A 71 21.55 13.11 -17.11
N LYS A 72 21.99 14.30 -16.69
CA LYS A 72 21.81 14.78 -15.31
C LYS A 72 20.34 15.01 -14.94
N ILE A 73 19.51 15.40 -15.90
CA ILE A 73 18.07 15.52 -15.71
C ILE A 73 17.47 14.13 -15.48
N ILE A 74 17.85 13.14 -16.30
CA ILE A 74 17.37 11.76 -16.16
C ILE A 74 17.74 11.22 -14.78
N GLU A 75 19.01 11.36 -14.37
CA GLU A 75 19.49 10.89 -13.06
C GLU A 75 18.71 11.51 -11.90
N ALA A 76 18.53 12.84 -11.90
CA ALA A 76 17.78 13.53 -10.85
C ALA A 76 16.32 13.06 -10.77
N ILE A 77 15.66 12.91 -11.93
CA ILE A 77 14.25 12.47 -11.98
C ILE A 77 14.10 10.99 -11.61
N GLN A 78 15.07 10.15 -11.96
CA GLN A 78 15.11 8.75 -11.54
C GLN A 78 15.31 8.60 -10.04
N SER A 79 16.10 9.47 -9.40
CA SER A 79 16.28 9.42 -7.93
C SER A 79 14.99 9.70 -7.15
N ASP A 80 14.01 10.35 -7.79
CA ASP A 80 12.70 10.67 -7.23
C ASP A 80 11.56 9.84 -7.85
N PHE A 81 11.88 8.77 -8.59
CA PHE A 81 10.92 7.96 -9.33
C PHE A 81 9.73 7.50 -8.48
N VAL A 82 9.99 6.86 -7.33
CA VAL A 82 8.92 6.36 -6.44
C VAL A 82 8.07 7.50 -5.87
N LYS A 83 8.62 8.71 -5.70
CA LYS A 83 7.89 9.88 -5.23
C LYS A 83 6.95 10.43 -6.32
N HIS A 84 7.41 10.44 -7.58
CA HIS A 84 6.56 10.76 -8.73
C HIS A 84 5.42 9.76 -8.88
N VAL A 85 5.75 8.47 -8.75
CA VAL A 85 4.80 7.39 -8.75
C VAL A 85 3.81 7.56 -7.61
N LEU A 86 4.21 7.69 -6.35
CA LEU A 86 3.31 7.89 -5.20
C LEU A 86 2.27 8.99 -5.45
N LEU A 87 2.71 10.14 -5.96
CA LEU A 87 1.87 11.31 -6.22
C LEU A 87 1.14 11.27 -7.57
N GLY A 88 1.19 10.16 -8.31
CA GLY A 88 0.51 9.99 -9.59
C GLY A 88 0.98 10.96 -10.67
N ASN A 89 2.22 11.45 -10.60
CA ASN A 89 2.75 12.45 -11.53
C ASN A 89 3.35 11.78 -12.78
N ILE A 90 2.48 11.13 -13.56
CA ILE A 90 2.84 10.49 -14.83
C ILE A 90 3.36 11.54 -15.84
N GLY A 91 2.88 12.78 -15.72
CA GLY A 91 3.25 13.89 -16.60
C GLY A 91 4.71 14.36 -16.47
N ILE A 92 5.47 13.89 -15.48
CA ILE A 92 6.85 14.33 -15.25
C ILE A 92 7.79 14.07 -16.43
N ILE A 93 7.49 13.08 -17.27
CA ILE A 93 8.28 12.68 -18.45
C ILE A 93 8.25 13.70 -19.61
N ARG A 94 7.68 14.89 -19.40
CA ARG A 94 7.68 15.97 -20.38
C ARG A 94 8.85 16.90 -20.10
N ALA A 95 9.65 17.18 -21.12
CA ALA A 95 10.85 18.02 -20.99
C ALA A 95 10.56 19.45 -20.47
N ASN A 96 9.32 19.95 -20.58
CA ASN A 96 8.91 21.24 -20.02
C ASN A 96 8.50 21.19 -18.54
N ASN A 97 8.52 20.02 -17.91
CA ASN A 97 8.25 19.84 -16.48
C ASN A 97 9.53 19.71 -15.64
N VAL A 98 10.69 19.84 -16.27
CA VAL A 98 11.99 19.79 -15.58
C VAL A 98 12.90 20.83 -16.21
N VAL A 99 13.60 21.59 -15.38
CA VAL A 99 14.52 22.64 -15.85
C VAL A 99 15.86 22.52 -15.15
N GLU A 100 16.93 22.83 -15.90
CA GLU A 100 18.24 23.12 -15.33
C GLU A 100 18.32 24.63 -15.06
N THR A 101 18.64 25.01 -13.83
CA THR A 101 18.85 26.42 -13.47
C THR A 101 20.18 26.92 -14.03
N THR A 102 20.37 28.24 -14.07
CA THR A 102 21.68 28.84 -14.43
C THR A 102 22.82 28.40 -13.51
N ASN A 103 22.51 27.98 -12.29
CA ASN A 103 23.45 27.42 -11.32
C ASN A 103 23.72 25.91 -11.52
N GLY A 104 23.05 25.27 -12.49
CA GLY A 104 23.20 23.85 -12.79
C GLY A 104 22.37 22.90 -11.92
N GLU A 105 21.43 23.43 -11.13
CA GLU A 105 20.50 22.62 -10.35
C GLU A 105 19.36 22.11 -11.23
N ILE A 106 18.91 20.87 -11.01
CA ILE A 106 17.72 20.34 -11.67
C ILE A 106 16.52 20.58 -10.78
N LYS A 107 15.51 21.30 -11.29
CA LYS A 107 14.24 21.55 -10.60
C LYS A 107 13.07 20.97 -11.37
N VAL A 108 12.15 20.33 -10.65
CA VAL A 108 10.88 19.86 -11.18
C VAL A 108 9.89 21.02 -11.19
N ILE A 109 9.51 21.47 -12.38
CA ILE A 109 8.50 22.53 -12.56
C ILE A 109 7.19 21.91 -13.04
N ASN A 110 6.06 22.38 -12.51
CA ASN A 110 4.76 21.73 -12.73
C ASN A 110 4.72 20.28 -12.25
N ALA A 111 4.99 20.10 -10.95
CA ALA A 111 4.78 18.86 -10.22
C ALA A 111 3.26 18.61 -9.99
N ASP A 112 2.48 18.75 -11.05
CA ASP A 112 1.03 18.76 -11.04
C ASP A 112 0.54 17.30 -11.04
N SER A 113 0.00 16.85 -9.90
CA SER A 113 -0.64 15.54 -9.79
C SER A 113 -2.05 15.52 -10.43
N ASP A 114 -2.16 15.97 -11.68
CA ASP A 114 -3.45 16.05 -12.40
C ASP A 114 -4.13 14.68 -12.53
N HIS A 115 -3.35 13.59 -12.56
CA HIS A 115 -3.89 12.23 -12.52
C HIS A 115 -4.48 11.89 -11.15
N LEU A 116 -3.77 12.24 -10.06
CA LEU A 116 -4.26 12.08 -8.68
C LEU A 116 -5.57 12.86 -8.46
N LEU A 117 -5.67 14.07 -9.01
CA LEU A 117 -6.90 14.86 -9.00
C LEU A 117 -8.06 14.15 -9.70
N LYS A 118 -7.80 13.53 -10.86
CA LYS A 118 -8.80 12.73 -11.58
C LYS A 118 -9.21 11.48 -10.79
N LEU A 119 -8.25 10.78 -10.19
CA LEU A 119 -8.50 9.60 -9.37
C LEU A 119 -9.35 9.92 -8.13
N LEU A 120 -9.08 11.04 -7.46
CA LEU A 120 -9.89 11.47 -6.30
C LEU A 120 -11.32 11.90 -6.69
N GLN A 121 -11.51 12.35 -7.93
CA GLN A 121 -12.80 12.79 -8.46
C GLN A 121 -13.62 11.61 -9.04
N ASN A 122 -12.98 10.58 -9.58
CA ASN A 122 -13.62 9.42 -10.19
C ASN A 122 -13.66 8.23 -9.22
N ARG A 123 -14.86 7.85 -8.77
CA ARG A 123 -15.09 6.75 -7.80
C ARG A 123 -14.83 5.33 -8.32
N ASN A 124 -14.45 5.15 -9.59
CA ASN A 124 -14.47 3.85 -10.28
C ASN A 124 -13.08 3.32 -10.68
N GLU A 125 -12.00 4.07 -10.45
CA GLU A 125 -10.64 3.58 -10.65
C GLU A 125 -10.10 3.07 -9.31
N GLU A 126 -9.54 1.85 -9.30
CA GLU A 126 -8.96 1.17 -8.13
C GLU A 126 -7.78 1.98 -7.59
N SER A 127 -8.09 3.00 -6.80
CA SER A 127 -7.22 4.15 -6.56
C SER A 127 -5.96 3.83 -5.74
N GLY A 128 -5.96 2.68 -5.06
CA GLY A 128 -4.84 2.18 -4.26
C GLY A 128 -3.79 1.39 -5.05
N ILE A 129 -4.12 0.90 -6.25
CA ILE A 129 -3.16 0.15 -7.07
C ILE A 129 -2.28 1.13 -7.82
N VAL A 130 -0.97 0.99 -7.64
CA VAL A 130 0.03 1.86 -8.28
C VAL A 130 0.48 1.26 -9.60
N ALA A 131 -0.46 1.06 -10.53
CA ALA A 131 -0.18 0.47 -11.84
C ALA A 131 0.73 1.34 -12.72
N GLU A 132 0.79 2.64 -12.47
CA GLU A 132 1.64 3.57 -13.21
C GLU A 132 3.13 3.31 -13.01
N ILE A 133 3.54 2.56 -11.99
CA ILE A 133 4.95 2.22 -11.81
C ILE A 133 5.50 1.44 -13.00
N ASP A 134 4.70 0.51 -13.54
CA ASP A 134 5.06 -0.27 -14.72
C ASP A 134 4.91 0.55 -15.99
N ALA A 135 3.84 1.35 -16.08
CA ALA A 135 3.61 2.24 -17.22
C ALA A 135 4.74 3.26 -17.36
N MET A 136 5.22 3.84 -16.26
CA MET A 136 6.33 4.80 -16.26
C MET A 136 7.67 4.10 -16.54
N ARG A 137 7.92 2.91 -16.02
CA ARG A 137 9.18 2.19 -16.27
C ARG A 137 9.29 1.62 -17.69
N SER A 138 8.21 1.07 -18.23
CA SER A 138 8.22 0.28 -19.48
C SER A 138 7.44 0.91 -20.64
N GLY A 139 6.72 2.01 -20.42
CA GLY A 139 5.99 2.73 -21.46
C GLY A 139 6.91 3.29 -22.53
N VAL A 140 6.42 3.33 -23.78
CA VAL A 140 7.21 3.76 -24.94
C VAL A 140 7.80 5.16 -24.75
N ASP A 141 6.99 6.10 -24.27
CA ASP A 141 7.38 7.50 -24.09
C ASP A 141 8.18 7.76 -22.80
N SER A 142 8.07 6.88 -21.81
CA SER A 142 8.70 7.03 -20.50
C SER A 142 9.98 6.20 -20.33
N LYS A 143 10.23 5.25 -21.24
CA LYS A 143 11.41 4.37 -21.23
C LYS A 143 12.72 5.15 -21.32
N GLU A 144 12.76 6.28 -22.02
CA GLU A 144 13.95 7.15 -22.05
C GLU A 144 14.25 7.78 -20.68
N TRP A 145 13.21 8.00 -19.85
CA TRP A 145 13.33 8.63 -18.54
C TRP A 145 13.55 7.63 -17.42
N PHE A 146 12.91 6.45 -17.46
CA PHE A 146 12.89 5.50 -16.34
C PHE A 146 13.29 4.08 -16.73
N GLY A 147 13.54 3.78 -18.01
CA GLY A 147 13.78 2.42 -18.47
C GLY A 147 15.04 1.76 -17.90
N SER A 148 15.99 2.55 -17.39
CA SER A 148 17.20 2.05 -16.74
C SER A 148 17.04 1.81 -15.23
N ILE A 149 15.94 2.23 -14.61
CA ILE A 149 15.76 2.03 -13.16
C ILE A 149 15.56 0.55 -12.84
N THR A 150 16.31 0.09 -11.83
CA THR A 150 16.32 -1.30 -11.38
C THR A 150 15.33 -1.54 -10.24
N ASP A 151 14.90 -2.79 -10.04
CA ASP A 151 14.04 -3.14 -8.90
C ASP A 151 14.73 -2.89 -7.55
N HIS A 152 16.06 -3.00 -7.50
CA HIS A 152 16.84 -2.67 -6.31
C HIS A 152 16.74 -1.18 -5.97
N GLU A 153 16.88 -0.28 -6.95
CA GLU A 153 16.73 1.16 -6.75
C GLU A 153 15.30 1.53 -6.35
N ILE A 154 14.29 0.91 -6.99
CA ILE A 154 12.89 1.09 -6.60
C ILE A 154 12.69 0.66 -5.13
N LYS A 155 13.16 -0.54 -4.75
CA LYS A 155 13.07 -1.05 -3.38
C LYS A 155 13.72 -0.09 -2.37
N GLN A 156 14.90 0.42 -2.68
CA GLN A 156 15.59 1.37 -1.81
C GLN A 156 14.79 2.68 -1.66
N GLN A 157 14.25 3.23 -2.74
CA GLN A 157 13.42 4.43 -2.69
C GLN A 157 12.11 4.20 -1.91
N VAL A 158 11.45 3.04 -2.08
CA VAL A 158 10.27 2.65 -1.28
C VAL A 158 10.63 2.56 0.20
N PHE A 159 11.76 1.95 0.54
CA PHE A 159 12.21 1.84 1.93
C PHE A 159 12.45 3.19 2.59
N GLU A 160 13.12 4.12 1.90
CA GLU A 160 13.31 5.49 2.41
C GLU A 160 11.99 6.26 2.55
N LEU A 161 11.06 6.07 1.60
CA LEU A 161 9.74 6.69 1.65
C LEU A 161 8.92 6.19 2.86
N LEU A 162 8.99 4.89 3.18
CA LEU A 162 8.27 4.31 4.32
C LEU A 162 8.73 4.88 5.67
N LYS A 163 9.99 5.30 5.81
CA LYS A 163 10.49 5.97 7.02
C LYS A 163 9.80 7.32 7.27
N LEU A 164 9.24 7.93 6.23
CA LEU A 164 8.58 9.23 6.28
C LEU A 164 7.06 9.13 6.40
N GLU A 165 6.47 7.93 6.44
CA GLU A 165 5.01 7.70 6.39
C GLU A 165 4.24 8.57 7.40
N GLN A 166 4.58 8.48 8.69
CA GLN A 166 3.92 9.26 9.74
C GLN A 166 4.11 10.77 9.54
N THR A 167 5.29 11.19 9.06
CA THR A 167 5.57 12.59 8.76
C THR A 167 4.72 13.10 7.59
N ILE A 168 4.54 12.29 6.54
CA ILE A 168 3.69 12.60 5.40
C ILE A 168 2.24 12.79 5.86
N GLU A 169 1.70 11.87 6.65
CA GLU A 169 0.33 11.97 7.15
C GLU A 169 0.13 13.22 8.01
N GLN A 170 1.06 13.52 8.93
CA GLN A 170 1.01 14.71 9.78
C GLN A 170 1.05 16.00 8.97
N GLU A 171 1.96 16.09 7.99
CA GLU A 171 2.11 17.28 7.16
C GLU A 171 0.87 17.49 6.29
N VAL A 172 0.34 16.42 5.70
CA VAL A 172 -0.91 16.46 4.93
C VAL A 172 -2.06 16.98 5.79
N TRP A 173 -2.17 16.52 7.03
CA TRP A 173 -3.22 16.94 7.94
C TRP A 173 -3.14 18.43 8.26
N GLN A 174 -1.94 18.91 8.62
CA GLN A 174 -1.69 20.31 8.97
C GLN A 174 -1.93 21.26 7.78
N ILE A 175 -1.44 20.89 6.60
CA ILE A 175 -1.60 21.72 5.40
C ILE A 175 -3.06 21.71 4.94
N ALA A 176 -3.72 20.55 4.93
CA ALA A 176 -5.13 20.48 4.54
C ALA A 176 -6.03 21.29 5.48
N GLU A 177 -5.73 21.32 6.78
CA GLU A 177 -6.43 22.18 7.74
C GLU A 177 -6.22 23.67 7.43
N LYS A 178 -4.97 24.11 7.20
CA LYS A 178 -4.65 25.49 6.81
C LYS A 178 -5.28 25.91 5.49
N LEU A 179 -5.42 24.97 4.55
CA LEU A 179 -6.08 25.18 3.27
C LEU A 179 -7.60 25.11 3.37
N GLU A 180 -8.17 24.81 4.53
CA GLU A 180 -9.60 24.57 4.73
C GLU A 180 -10.13 23.55 3.70
N LEU A 181 -9.41 22.45 3.52
CA LEU A 181 -9.81 21.37 2.63
C LEU A 181 -11.04 20.67 3.24
N PRO A 182 -12.11 20.39 2.47
CA PRO A 182 -13.27 19.68 3.01
C PRO A 182 -12.86 18.34 3.64
N ASP A 183 -13.41 18.00 4.81
CA ASP A 183 -13.06 16.78 5.56
C ASP A 183 -13.15 15.52 4.69
N THR A 184 -14.20 15.42 3.89
CA THR A 184 -14.42 14.30 2.97
C THR A 184 -13.31 14.17 1.92
N LEU A 185 -12.80 15.30 1.42
CA LEU A 185 -11.72 15.32 0.44
C LEU A 185 -10.37 15.03 1.10
N ARG A 186 -10.15 15.57 2.30
CA ARG A 186 -8.96 15.35 3.12
C ARG A 186 -8.78 13.88 3.49
N VAL A 187 -9.85 13.24 4.00
CA VAL A 187 -9.85 11.80 4.33
C VAL A 187 -9.61 10.96 3.09
N LYS A 188 -10.25 11.27 1.96
CA LYS A 188 -10.00 10.57 0.69
C LYS A 188 -8.55 10.70 0.22
N PHE A 189 -7.97 11.88 0.34
CA PHE A 189 -6.58 12.12 -0.05
C PHE A 189 -5.59 11.34 0.82
N LEU A 190 -5.80 11.33 2.14
CA LEU A 190 -4.99 10.52 3.06
C LEU A 190 -5.12 9.02 2.76
N GLN A 191 -6.36 8.52 2.62
CA GLN A 191 -6.59 7.12 2.32
C GLN A 191 -5.89 6.73 1.02
N PHE A 192 -6.01 7.57 -0.01
CA PHE A 192 -5.36 7.36 -1.30
C PHE A 192 -3.83 7.27 -1.19
N LEU A 193 -3.19 8.20 -0.46
CA LEU A 193 -1.74 8.15 -0.24
C LEU A 193 -1.33 6.89 0.54
N SER A 194 -2.08 6.55 1.58
CA SER A 194 -1.84 5.39 2.43
C SER A 194 -1.92 4.09 1.61
N ASP A 195 -3.00 3.91 0.84
CA ASP A 195 -3.21 2.72 0.00
C ASP A 195 -2.08 2.52 -1.01
N ARG A 196 -1.59 3.62 -1.59
CA ARG A 196 -0.53 3.59 -2.61
C ARG A 196 0.83 3.31 -2.01
N LEU A 197 1.13 3.92 -0.87
CA LEU A 197 2.34 3.61 -0.11
C LEU A 197 2.34 2.14 0.34
N ASP A 198 1.18 1.62 0.72
CA ASP A 198 1.00 0.21 1.06
C ASP A 198 1.23 -0.72 -0.12
N TYR A 199 0.66 -0.41 -1.27
CA TYR A 199 0.90 -1.17 -2.49
C TYR A 199 2.40 -1.20 -2.84
N LEU A 200 3.08 -0.05 -2.78
CA LEU A 200 4.52 0.04 -3.04
C LEU A 200 5.33 -0.78 -2.03
N ALA A 201 5.01 -0.66 -0.74
CA ALA A 201 5.66 -1.43 0.32
C ALA A 201 5.50 -2.93 0.09
N LEU A 202 4.30 -3.38 -0.19
CA LEU A 202 3.98 -4.79 -0.35
C LEU A 202 4.64 -5.39 -1.60
N ARG A 203 4.73 -4.61 -2.68
CA ARG A 203 5.34 -5.06 -3.93
C ARG A 203 6.86 -5.12 -3.87
N PHE A 204 7.53 -4.15 -3.26
CA PHE A 204 9.00 -4.02 -3.31
C PHE A 204 9.72 -4.30 -1.99
N CYS A 205 9.02 -4.19 -0.86
CA CYS A 205 9.54 -4.37 0.50
C CYS A 205 8.64 -5.30 1.33
N PRO A 206 8.42 -6.57 0.93
CA PRO A 206 7.50 -7.49 1.62
C PRO A 206 7.96 -7.93 3.03
N GLU A 207 9.00 -7.31 3.59
CA GLU A 207 9.41 -7.60 4.96
C GLU A 207 8.25 -7.32 5.94
N ILE A 208 8.06 -8.26 6.86
CA ILE A 208 7.00 -8.25 7.86
C ILE A 208 7.01 -6.91 8.59
N LYS A 209 5.97 -6.11 8.39
CA LYS A 209 5.75 -4.86 9.13
C LYS A 209 5.50 -5.22 10.60
N ARG A 210 6.51 -5.00 11.45
CA ARG A 210 6.43 -5.27 12.91
C ARG A 210 5.63 -4.23 13.69
N TYR A 211 5.12 -3.20 13.03
CA TYR A 211 4.35 -2.12 13.65
C TYR A 211 2.97 -2.03 13.01
N PRO A 212 1.90 -1.87 13.80
CA PRO A 212 0.55 -1.74 13.27
C PRO A 212 0.44 -0.44 12.46
N LYS A 213 0.08 -0.55 11.18
CA LYS A 213 -0.47 0.59 10.43
C LYS A 213 -1.90 0.86 10.90
N THR A 214 -2.41 2.03 10.54
CA THR A 214 -3.84 2.28 10.38
C THR A 214 -4.46 1.14 9.59
N ASP A 215 -5.55 0.56 10.10
CA ASP A 215 -6.12 -0.60 9.46
C ASP A 215 -6.67 -0.26 8.07
N ARG A 216 -6.56 -1.21 7.13
CA ARG A 216 -6.86 -0.96 5.71
C ARG A 216 -8.35 -1.03 5.46
N LYS A 217 -8.86 -0.17 4.58
CA LYS A 217 -10.25 -0.22 4.14
C LYS A 217 -10.50 -1.51 3.34
N SER A 218 -11.61 -2.18 3.61
CA SER A 218 -12.06 -3.32 2.81
C SER A 218 -12.60 -2.87 1.46
N ASP A 219 -12.34 -3.70 0.45
CA ASP A 219 -12.82 -3.54 -0.91
C ASP A 219 -13.34 -4.90 -1.41
N ASP A 220 -14.66 -4.98 -1.59
CA ASP A 220 -15.33 -6.16 -2.13
C ASP A 220 -14.72 -6.53 -3.48
N ASN A 221 -14.23 -7.78 -3.58
CA ASN A 221 -13.50 -8.37 -4.71
C ASN A 221 -11.99 -8.09 -4.80
N GLN A 222 -11.41 -7.20 -3.99
CA GLN A 222 -9.98 -6.87 -4.03
C GLN A 222 -9.25 -7.14 -2.71
N THR A 223 -9.98 -7.29 -1.62
CA THR A 223 -9.39 -7.61 -0.32
C THR A 223 -10.03 -8.81 0.34
N ALA A 224 -9.26 -9.42 1.24
CA ALA A 224 -9.67 -10.48 2.15
C ALA A 224 -8.87 -10.35 3.43
N ALA A 225 -9.37 -10.92 4.53
CA ALA A 225 -8.65 -10.92 5.79
C ALA A 225 -9.00 -12.13 6.65
N GLY A 226 -8.05 -12.50 7.52
CA GLY A 226 -8.19 -13.61 8.45
C GLY A 226 -7.27 -13.50 9.65
N VAL A 227 -7.30 -14.51 10.52
CA VAL A 227 -6.49 -14.54 11.74
C VAL A 227 -5.72 -15.85 11.85
N LEU A 228 -4.39 -15.78 11.84
CA LEU A 228 -3.55 -16.88 12.27
C LEU A 228 -3.61 -16.95 13.80
N THR A 229 -4.47 -17.84 14.29
CA THR A 229 -4.65 -18.05 15.72
C THR A 229 -3.54 -18.96 16.24
N PHE A 230 -2.89 -18.56 17.33
CA PHE A 230 -1.86 -19.33 18.00
C PHE A 230 -2.16 -19.53 19.48
N THR A 231 -1.55 -20.56 20.08
CA THR A 231 -1.65 -20.85 21.52
C THR A 231 -0.32 -21.41 22.04
N MET A 232 0.01 -21.10 23.29
CA MET A 232 0.99 -21.87 24.04
C MET A 232 0.29 -23.08 24.67
N HIS A 233 0.72 -24.30 24.33
CA HIS A 233 0.07 -25.52 24.80
C HIS A 233 1.07 -26.66 25.01
N ASN A 234 0.78 -27.54 25.96
CA ASN A 234 1.49 -28.80 26.15
C ASN A 234 0.50 -29.96 25.94
N GLN A 235 0.80 -30.84 24.98
CA GLN A 235 -0.06 -31.99 24.69
C GLN A 235 -0.09 -33.01 25.84
N LYS A 236 0.97 -33.02 26.66
CA LYS A 236 1.07 -33.83 27.87
C LYS A 236 1.38 -32.93 29.07
N PRO A 237 0.83 -33.23 30.27
CA PRO A 237 1.06 -32.45 31.47
C PRO A 237 2.54 -32.25 31.83
N ASP A 238 3.38 -33.24 31.50
CA ASP A 238 4.80 -33.27 31.87
C ASP A 238 5.72 -32.69 30.79
N GLU A 239 5.17 -32.24 29.66
CA GLU A 239 5.93 -31.62 28.57
C GLU A 239 5.94 -30.09 28.69
N PRO A 240 7.02 -29.42 28.26
CA PRO A 240 7.05 -27.96 28.20
C PRO A 240 5.96 -27.46 27.24
N GLN A 241 5.40 -26.28 27.54
CA GLN A 241 4.52 -25.62 26.60
C GLN A 241 5.29 -25.20 25.35
N GLU A 242 4.72 -25.51 24.20
CA GLU A 242 5.23 -25.12 22.91
C GLU A 242 4.19 -24.25 22.19
N LEU A 243 4.65 -23.51 21.18
CA LEU A 243 3.79 -22.64 20.39
C LEU A 243 3.16 -23.45 19.26
N TYR A 244 1.84 -23.44 19.20
CA TYR A 244 1.05 -24.07 18.13
C TYR A 244 0.26 -23.01 17.38
N VAL A 245 0.05 -23.24 16.09
CA VAL A 245 -0.86 -22.44 15.25
C VAL A 245 -2.01 -23.33 14.79
N LEU A 246 -3.21 -22.77 14.70
CA LEU A 246 -4.39 -23.47 14.22
C LEU A 246 -4.46 -23.34 12.70
N LEU A 247 -4.45 -24.47 12.01
CA LEU A 247 -4.71 -24.54 10.57
C LEU A 247 -5.97 -25.37 10.29
N SER A 248 -6.64 -25.02 9.20
CA SER A 248 -7.89 -25.64 8.73
C SER A 248 -7.71 -26.10 7.28
N LYS A 249 -8.28 -27.26 6.94
CA LYS A 249 -8.14 -27.89 5.62
C LYS A 249 -9.35 -27.60 4.75
N ARG A 250 -9.21 -26.75 3.73
CA ARG A 250 -10.33 -26.33 2.87
C ARG A 250 -10.95 -27.48 2.06
N CYS A 251 -12.26 -27.50 1.93
CA CYS A 251 -13.03 -28.47 1.15
C CYS A 251 -12.90 -28.24 -0.36
N ASP A 252 -12.76 -26.98 -0.78
CA ASP A 252 -13.11 -26.55 -2.15
C ASP A 252 -11.89 -26.36 -3.07
N HIS A 253 -10.66 -26.44 -2.52
CA HIS A 253 -9.43 -26.26 -3.28
C HIS A 253 -8.87 -27.59 -3.82
N PHE A 254 -9.63 -28.13 -4.78
CA PHE A 254 -9.28 -28.87 -6.02
C PHE A 254 -9.97 -30.22 -6.25
N SER A 255 -10.51 -30.32 -7.46
CA SER A 255 -11.04 -31.49 -8.15
C SER A 255 -10.01 -32.59 -8.32
N ASP A 256 -10.46 -33.83 -8.14
CA ASP A 256 -9.84 -35.08 -8.58
C ASP A 256 -8.45 -35.39 -7.98
N ASN A 257 -8.46 -35.94 -6.76
CA ASN A 257 -7.37 -36.69 -6.10
C ASN A 257 -6.13 -35.92 -5.56
N LYS A 258 -6.27 -34.71 -5.01
CA LYS A 258 -5.13 -33.99 -4.40
C LYS A 258 -5.39 -33.56 -2.96
N GLU A 259 -4.35 -33.57 -2.14
CA GLU A 259 -4.42 -33.28 -0.71
C GLU A 259 -4.77 -31.79 -0.50
N ALA A 260 -5.94 -31.52 0.10
CA ALA A 260 -6.42 -30.15 0.23
C ALA A 260 -5.50 -29.28 1.10
N LEU A 261 -5.40 -28.00 0.73
CA LEU A 261 -4.52 -27.02 1.36
C LEU A 261 -4.99 -26.68 2.77
N TRP A 262 -4.02 -26.50 3.65
CA TRP A 262 -4.20 -26.02 5.02
C TRP A 262 -3.87 -24.52 5.10
N ASP A 263 -4.75 -23.73 5.71
CA ASP A 263 -4.59 -22.30 5.93
C ASP A 263 -5.21 -21.84 7.27
N CYS A 264 -5.17 -20.53 7.55
CA CYS A 264 -5.88 -19.95 8.69
C CYS A 264 -7.32 -19.61 8.31
N PHE A 265 -8.19 -19.47 9.31
CA PHE A 265 -9.52 -18.92 9.09
C PHE A 265 -9.46 -17.48 8.54
N GLY A 266 -10.28 -17.21 7.55
CA GLY A 266 -10.34 -15.93 6.85
C GLY A 266 -10.99 -16.02 5.47
N GLY A 267 -11.50 -14.89 5.01
CA GLY A 267 -12.30 -14.84 3.80
C GLY A 267 -12.34 -13.46 3.15
N GLY A 268 -13.17 -13.35 2.11
CA GLY A 268 -13.29 -12.15 1.30
C GLY A 268 -13.91 -10.99 2.06
N SER A 269 -13.46 -9.77 1.78
CA SER A 269 -14.17 -8.60 2.29
C SER A 269 -15.54 -8.46 1.62
N GLU A 270 -16.55 -8.12 2.42
CA GLU A 270 -17.88 -7.78 1.94
C GLU A 270 -18.10 -6.27 1.93
N THR A 271 -19.08 -5.79 1.16
CA THR A 271 -19.44 -4.35 1.11
C THR A 271 -19.86 -3.74 2.46
N VAL A 272 -20.25 -4.59 3.43
CA VAL A 272 -20.61 -4.19 4.79
C VAL A 272 -19.41 -4.04 5.72
N ASP A 273 -18.26 -4.60 5.34
CA ASP A 273 -17.03 -4.42 6.08
C ASP A 273 -16.46 -3.05 5.72
N ASP A 274 -16.26 -2.18 6.71
CA ASP A 274 -15.58 -0.89 6.49
C ASP A 274 -14.05 -1.04 6.47
N TYR A 275 -13.51 -2.04 7.18
CA TYR A 275 -12.07 -2.27 7.33
C TYR A 275 -11.71 -3.76 7.44
N LEU A 276 -10.46 -4.13 7.12
CA LEU A 276 -9.99 -5.51 7.10
C LEU A 276 -10.03 -6.21 8.48
N HIS A 277 -9.89 -5.48 9.57
CA HIS A 277 -10.03 -6.04 10.91
C HIS A 277 -11.47 -6.45 11.21
N VAL A 278 -12.45 -5.80 10.56
CA VAL A 278 -13.87 -6.18 10.63
C VAL A 278 -14.10 -7.43 9.79
N THR A 279 -13.57 -7.48 8.55
CA THR A 279 -13.59 -8.69 7.72
C THR A 279 -13.00 -9.87 8.48
N ALA A 280 -11.80 -9.76 9.02
CA ALA A 280 -11.14 -10.85 9.74
C ALA A 280 -11.94 -11.32 10.98
N ALA A 281 -12.52 -10.40 11.74
CA ALA A 281 -13.36 -10.75 12.89
C ALA A 281 -14.62 -11.51 12.48
N ARG A 282 -15.28 -11.09 11.39
CA ARG A 282 -16.49 -11.73 10.86
C ARG A 282 -16.18 -13.12 10.31
N GLU A 283 -15.23 -13.22 9.40
CA GLU A 283 -14.84 -14.47 8.73
C GLU A 283 -14.42 -15.54 9.74
N VAL A 284 -13.53 -15.18 10.67
CA VAL A 284 -13.07 -16.14 11.69
C VAL A 284 -14.21 -16.58 12.61
N LEU A 285 -15.14 -15.68 12.94
CA LEU A 285 -16.30 -16.06 13.75
C LEU A 285 -17.21 -17.05 13.02
N GLU A 286 -17.41 -16.87 11.72
CA GLU A 286 -18.26 -17.71 10.88
C GLU A 286 -17.62 -19.08 10.65
N GLU A 287 -16.36 -19.11 10.20
CA GLU A 287 -15.62 -20.34 9.91
C GLU A 287 -15.24 -21.12 11.17
N SER A 288 -15.00 -20.45 12.31
CA SER A 288 -14.74 -21.17 13.56
C SER A 288 -16.00 -21.69 14.25
N ALA A 289 -17.18 -21.60 13.62
CA ALA A 289 -18.47 -21.92 14.23
C ALA A 289 -18.71 -21.18 15.56
N LYS A 290 -18.20 -19.94 15.67
CA LYS A 290 -18.24 -19.06 16.84
C LYS A 290 -17.36 -19.48 18.02
N GLU A 291 -16.45 -20.43 17.83
CA GLU A 291 -15.52 -20.85 18.87
C GLU A 291 -14.36 -19.86 19.07
N LEU A 292 -13.95 -19.14 18.00
CA LEU A 292 -12.94 -18.09 18.08
C LEU A 292 -13.58 -16.70 18.07
N LEU A 293 -13.43 -16.00 19.20
CA LEU A 293 -13.97 -14.65 19.38
C LEU A 293 -12.83 -13.63 19.38
N HIS A 294 -12.52 -13.10 18.19
CA HIS A 294 -11.59 -11.99 18.01
C HIS A 294 -12.36 -10.69 17.79
N PRO A 295 -12.64 -9.87 18.82
CA PRO A 295 -13.37 -8.63 18.61
C PRO A 295 -12.58 -7.68 17.71
N PRO A 296 -13.22 -6.94 16.80
CA PRO A 296 -12.54 -6.04 15.86
C PRO A 296 -11.55 -5.08 16.56
N THR A 297 -11.93 -4.56 17.73
CA THR A 297 -11.09 -3.67 18.53
C THR A 297 -9.78 -4.29 19.00
N ALA A 298 -9.75 -5.60 19.24
CA ALA A 298 -8.51 -6.30 19.61
C ALA A 298 -7.57 -6.46 18.39
N LEU A 299 -8.14 -6.64 17.20
CA LEU A 299 -7.40 -6.79 15.95
C LEU A 299 -6.73 -5.48 15.51
N LEU A 300 -7.30 -4.31 15.83
CA LEU A 300 -6.69 -3.00 15.56
C LEU A 300 -5.26 -2.86 16.15
N SER A 301 -5.02 -3.49 17.30
CA SER A 301 -3.72 -3.48 17.97
C SER A 301 -2.85 -4.71 17.68
N SER A 302 -3.35 -5.62 16.86
CA SER A 302 -2.70 -6.89 16.59
C SER A 302 -1.60 -6.73 15.55
N PRO A 303 -0.46 -7.44 15.69
CA PRO A 303 0.45 -7.64 14.57
C PRO A 303 -0.30 -8.31 13.41
N PHE A 304 0.07 -7.95 12.19
CA PHE A 304 -0.49 -8.54 10.98
C PHE A 304 0.54 -8.61 9.85
N HIS A 305 0.21 -9.40 8.82
CA HIS A 305 0.96 -9.50 7.59
C HIS A 305 0.00 -9.37 6.39
N ASP A 306 0.42 -8.63 5.37
CA ASP A 306 -0.33 -8.52 4.12
C ASP A 306 0.31 -9.37 3.04
N PHE A 307 -0.50 -10.11 2.30
CA PHE A 307 -0.11 -10.85 1.12
C PHE A 307 -0.74 -10.19 -0.10
N VAL A 308 0.07 -9.78 -1.09
CA VAL A 308 -0.46 -9.44 -2.42
C VAL A 308 -0.37 -10.67 -3.31
N THR A 309 -1.52 -10.99 -3.87
CA THR A 309 -1.72 -12.02 -4.89
C THR A 309 -2.35 -11.38 -6.11
N GLU A 310 -2.73 -12.19 -7.09
CA GLU A 310 -3.47 -11.76 -8.26
C GLU A 310 -4.78 -12.57 -8.35
N LYS A 311 -5.90 -11.87 -8.52
CA LYS A 311 -7.22 -12.44 -8.79
C LYS A 311 -7.75 -11.81 -10.07
N ASN A 312 -8.00 -12.62 -11.10
CA ASN A 312 -8.50 -12.17 -12.41
C ASN A 312 -7.64 -11.08 -13.09
N GLY A 313 -6.30 -11.19 -13.05
CA GLY A 313 -5.42 -10.18 -13.65
C GLY A 313 -5.25 -8.91 -12.81
N LYS A 314 -5.84 -8.85 -11.61
CA LYS A 314 -5.80 -7.69 -10.73
C LYS A 314 -5.14 -8.02 -9.39
N PRO A 315 -4.37 -7.08 -8.81
CA PRO A 315 -3.86 -7.20 -7.45
C PRO A 315 -4.98 -7.51 -6.45
N PHE A 316 -4.72 -8.47 -5.56
CA PHE A 316 -5.64 -8.88 -4.51
C PHE A 316 -4.88 -8.99 -3.19
N ILE A 317 -5.36 -8.31 -2.15
CA ILE A 317 -4.69 -8.28 -0.84
C ILE A 317 -5.40 -9.22 0.14
N TYR A 318 -4.63 -10.08 0.80
CA TYR A 318 -5.07 -10.84 1.95
C TYR A 318 -4.33 -10.34 3.21
N ARG A 319 -5.03 -9.88 4.25
CA ARG A 319 -4.42 -9.49 5.54
C ARG A 319 -4.60 -10.59 6.59
N MET A 320 -3.50 -11.05 7.18
CA MET A 320 -3.50 -12.05 8.23
C MET A 320 -3.07 -11.42 9.55
N TYR A 321 -3.98 -11.31 10.51
CA TYR A 321 -3.66 -10.89 11.87
C TYR A 321 -3.10 -12.06 12.69
N LEU A 322 -2.20 -11.77 13.62
CA LEU A 322 -1.61 -12.75 14.52
C LEU A 322 -2.19 -12.60 15.92
N ARG A 323 -2.99 -13.58 16.39
CA ARG A 323 -3.63 -13.50 17.71
C ARG A 323 -3.43 -14.74 18.54
N GLU A 324 -3.08 -14.52 19.80
CA GLU A 324 -3.14 -15.58 20.81
C GLU A 324 -4.60 -15.84 21.18
N HIS A 325 -4.93 -17.12 21.36
CA HIS A 325 -6.19 -17.57 21.93
C HIS A 325 -5.93 -18.78 22.83
N GLU A 326 -6.81 -19.01 23.81
CA GLU A 326 -6.77 -20.24 24.59
C GLU A 326 -6.96 -21.46 23.68
N TYR A 327 -6.31 -22.57 24.03
CA TYR A 327 -6.43 -23.82 23.31
C TYR A 327 -7.90 -24.28 23.24
N ILE A 328 -8.37 -24.54 22.03
CA ILE A 328 -9.67 -25.12 21.75
C ILE A 328 -9.46 -26.47 21.09
N ASP A 329 -10.18 -27.49 21.56
CA ASP A 329 -10.22 -28.81 20.93
C ASP A 329 -10.70 -28.66 19.46
N PRO A 330 -9.89 -29.06 18.46
CA PRO A 330 -10.23 -28.90 17.05
C PRO A 330 -11.55 -29.55 16.63
N SER A 331 -12.05 -30.54 17.36
CA SER A 331 -13.34 -31.19 17.09
C SER A 331 -14.56 -30.29 17.32
N LYS A 332 -14.37 -29.12 17.96
CA LYS A 332 -15.41 -28.12 18.17
C LYS A 332 -15.65 -27.25 16.94
N PHE A 333 -14.65 -27.07 16.09
CA PHE A 333 -14.81 -26.35 14.84
C PHE A 333 -15.66 -27.18 13.89
N LYS A 334 -16.73 -26.58 13.38
CA LYS A 334 -17.71 -27.22 12.51
C LYS A 334 -18.20 -26.20 11.49
N ASP A 335 -17.51 -26.11 10.38
CA ASP A 335 -17.96 -25.35 9.24
C ASP A 335 -18.13 -26.27 8.01
N HIS A 336 -18.59 -25.68 6.90
CA HIS A 336 -18.83 -26.39 5.65
C HIS A 336 -17.70 -26.16 4.63
N GLU A 337 -16.82 -25.20 4.88
CA GLU A 337 -15.71 -24.80 4.03
C GLU A 337 -14.43 -25.60 4.32
N HIS A 338 -14.36 -26.26 5.47
CA HIS A 338 -13.21 -27.00 5.96
C HIS A 338 -13.60 -28.42 6.39
N SER A 339 -12.70 -29.35 6.11
CA SER A 339 -12.88 -30.79 6.35
C SER A 339 -12.13 -31.28 7.59
N GLU A 340 -11.10 -30.55 8.04
CA GLU A 340 -10.26 -30.91 9.17
C GLU A 340 -9.65 -29.65 9.77
N HIS A 341 -9.40 -29.66 11.09
CA HIS A 341 -8.73 -28.57 11.81
C HIS A 341 -7.66 -29.14 12.71
N LYS A 342 -6.52 -28.46 12.84
CA LYS A 342 -5.42 -28.96 13.65
C LYS A 342 -4.52 -27.85 14.18
N TRP A 343 -4.14 -28.02 15.46
CA TRP A 343 -3.02 -27.30 16.05
C TRP A 343 -1.71 -27.94 15.60
N ILE A 344 -0.90 -27.18 14.86
CA ILE A 344 0.41 -27.61 14.35
C ILE A 344 1.50 -26.88 15.13
N LYS A 345 2.53 -27.60 15.58
CA LYS A 345 3.68 -26.99 16.24
C LYS A 345 4.37 -26.01 15.30
N LEU A 346 4.66 -24.81 15.79
CA LEU A 346 5.36 -23.81 14.99
C LEU A 346 6.77 -24.29 14.58
N SER A 347 7.43 -25.11 15.40
CA SER A 347 8.71 -25.73 15.05
C SER A 347 8.63 -26.59 13.79
N ASP A 348 7.54 -27.34 13.64
CA ASP A 348 7.35 -28.26 12.52
C ASP A 348 7.14 -27.46 11.23
N LEU A 349 6.34 -26.38 11.30
CA LEU A 349 6.18 -25.42 10.21
C LEU A 349 7.51 -24.78 9.81
N LYS A 350 8.28 -24.28 10.78
CA LYS A 350 9.59 -23.66 10.54
C LYS A 350 10.58 -24.63 9.89
N ASN A 351 10.60 -25.88 10.31
CA ASN A 351 11.47 -26.90 9.72
C ASN A 351 11.10 -27.19 8.26
N SER A 352 9.81 -27.18 7.94
CA SER A 352 9.35 -27.39 6.56
C SER A 352 9.67 -26.24 5.63
N LEU A 353 9.74 -25.00 6.13
CA LEU A 353 10.22 -23.86 5.35
C LEU A 353 11.69 -23.94 4.94
N GLN A 354 12.49 -24.73 5.65
CA GLN A 354 13.90 -24.94 5.29
C GLN A 354 14.07 -25.94 4.15
N GLN A 355 13.00 -26.64 3.77
CA GLN A 355 13.00 -27.60 2.68
C GLN A 355 12.63 -26.90 1.37
N ALA A 356 13.11 -27.43 0.25
CA ALA A 356 12.72 -26.90 -1.06
C ALA A 356 11.21 -27.09 -1.26
N PRO A 357 10.50 -26.07 -1.77
CA PRO A 357 9.08 -26.18 -1.97
C PRO A 357 8.73 -27.18 -3.06
N ILE A 358 7.54 -27.74 -2.94
CA ILE A 358 6.95 -28.62 -3.93
C ILE A 358 6.07 -27.76 -4.84
N LEU A 359 6.28 -27.88 -6.14
CA LEU A 359 5.44 -27.25 -7.16
C LEU A 359 4.19 -28.11 -7.39
N GLU A 360 3.05 -27.64 -6.90
CA GLU A 360 1.76 -28.27 -7.13
C GLU A 360 0.84 -27.32 -7.90
N ASN A 361 0.43 -27.73 -9.11
CA ASN A 361 -0.43 -26.94 -10.02
C ASN A 361 0.11 -25.51 -10.30
N GLY A 362 1.44 -25.36 -10.35
CA GLY A 362 2.07 -24.06 -10.58
C GLY A 362 2.10 -23.14 -9.36
N LYS A 363 1.70 -23.63 -8.18
CA LYS A 363 1.86 -22.95 -6.89
C LYS A 363 2.92 -23.64 -6.06
N GLU A 364 3.72 -22.86 -5.36
CA GLU A 364 4.69 -23.39 -4.41
C GLU A 364 4.01 -23.74 -3.09
N THR A 365 4.23 -24.97 -2.63
CA THR A 365 3.64 -25.53 -1.42
C THR A 365 4.74 -26.10 -0.52
N ALA A 366 4.55 -26.02 0.79
CA ALA A 366 5.43 -26.64 1.76
C ALA A 366 4.76 -27.88 2.37
N GLU A 367 5.49 -29.01 2.36
CA GLU A 367 5.09 -30.23 3.05
C GLU A 367 5.49 -30.12 4.52
N VAL A 368 4.49 -30.07 5.39
CA VAL A 368 4.64 -29.99 6.84
C VAL A 368 4.47 -31.37 7.43
N ILE A 369 5.50 -31.86 8.13
CA ILE A 369 5.40 -33.13 8.85
C ILE A 369 5.23 -32.82 10.32
N SER A 370 4.05 -33.10 10.86
CA SER A 370 3.76 -32.95 12.29
C SER A 370 3.10 -34.21 12.83
N GLU A 371 3.68 -34.76 13.90
CA GLU A 371 3.25 -36.03 14.52
C GLU A 371 3.20 -37.21 13.55
N GLY A 372 4.12 -37.25 12.58
CA GLY A 372 4.19 -38.32 11.58
C GLY A 372 3.10 -38.28 10.50
N LYS A 373 2.30 -37.21 10.44
CA LYS A 373 1.34 -36.93 9.36
C LYS A 373 1.84 -35.77 8.50
N LYS A 374 1.45 -35.76 7.23
CA LYS A 374 1.77 -34.71 6.26
C LYS A 374 0.62 -33.72 6.15
N TYR A 375 0.96 -32.44 6.04
CA TYR A 375 0.05 -31.33 5.78
C TYR A 375 0.66 -30.49 4.66
N TYR A 376 -0.16 -30.08 3.70
CA TYR A 376 0.29 -29.25 2.59
C TYR A 376 -0.26 -27.85 2.80
N CYS A 377 0.62 -26.87 2.99
CA CYS A 377 0.21 -25.48 3.12
C CYS A 377 0.90 -24.63 2.05
N SER A 378 0.27 -23.51 1.69
CA SER A 378 0.85 -22.57 0.73
C SER A 378 2.20 -22.06 1.24
N GLN A 379 3.24 -22.07 0.40
CA GLN A 379 4.55 -21.59 0.85
C GLN A 379 4.52 -20.10 1.19
N SER A 380 3.78 -19.29 0.43
CA SER A 380 3.59 -17.87 0.75
C SER A 380 2.92 -17.67 2.10
N PHE A 381 2.05 -18.60 2.54
CA PHE A 381 1.39 -18.53 3.84
C PHE A 381 2.33 -18.87 5.01
N ILE A 382 3.22 -19.86 4.86
CA ILE A 382 4.10 -20.30 5.97
C ILE A 382 5.42 -19.50 6.04
N SER A 383 5.95 -18.96 4.93
CA SER A 383 7.34 -18.45 4.86
C SER A 383 7.63 -17.16 5.65
N TYR A 384 6.60 -16.53 6.21
CA TYR A 384 6.65 -15.25 6.92
C TYR A 384 6.15 -15.46 8.36
#